data_AF-A0AA38NW94-F1
#
_entry.id   AF-A0AA38NW94-F1
#
_cell.length_a   1.000
_cell.length_b   1.000
_cell.length_c   1.000
_cell.angle_alpha   90.00
_cell.angle_beta   90.00
_cell.angle_gamma   90.00
#
_symmetry.space_group_name_H-M   'P 1'
#
loop_
_entity.id
_entity.type
_entity.pdbx_description
1 polymer ?
#
loop_
_entity_poly.entity_id
_entity_poly.type
_entity_poly.pdbx_seq_one_letter_code
_entity_poly.pdbx_strand_id
1 'polypeptide(L)'
;MHPSLQELDSVYLEDDDSVFNFLPDEEGNTASNSNSSSSESASARPLGRSLVEEEDSWTWKWHPTAGKVLRTEKSIQERWLGISAEKEEETYSPFSSRLEWEISQWAVRERVTQSSFDRLLKIPQMKEKLPLSFNNARSMYNKVDQLPERCGRWFTKQLSFKDRPDEEFTVRYRDPVEAIKALWGDPALAKDLVYKPAKLFRKPDCKEEDRIYSEMWTGNFWNETQVCLG
;
A
#
# COMPACT_ATOMS: atom_id res chain seq x y z
N MET A 1 -19.31 -0.04 38.32
CA MET A 1 -20.10 -1.27 38.04
C MET A 1 -19.85 -1.64 36.60
N HIS A 2 -19.06 -2.69 36.39
CA HIS A 2 -18.81 -3.30 35.08
C HIS A 2 -19.99 -4.21 34.69
N PRO A 3 -20.34 -4.23 33.40
CA PRO A 3 -20.62 -5.50 32.71
C PRO A 3 -19.89 -5.51 31.35
N SER A 4 -19.56 -6.61 30.68
CA SER A 4 -19.63 -8.05 30.93
C SER A 4 -18.81 -8.69 29.79
N LEU A 5 -17.97 -9.67 30.11
CA LEU A 5 -17.26 -10.54 29.17
C LEU A 5 -18.25 -11.46 28.43
N GLN A 6 -18.33 -11.34 27.11
CA GLN A 6 -18.92 -12.30 26.15
C GLN A 6 -18.19 -12.04 24.82
N GLU A 7 -17.63 -12.97 24.05
CA GLU A 7 -17.38 -14.41 24.11
C GLU A 7 -16.05 -14.62 23.35
N LEU A 8 -15.16 -15.46 23.86
CA LEU A 8 -13.90 -15.83 23.20
C LEU A 8 -14.17 -17.03 22.29
N ASP A 9 -14.43 -16.77 21.01
CA ASP A 9 -14.33 -17.82 19.99
C ASP A 9 -12.87 -18.00 19.59
N SER A 10 -12.22 -18.99 20.22
CA SER A 10 -10.95 -19.54 19.77
C SER A 10 -11.21 -20.39 18.52
N VAL A 11 -11.18 -19.75 17.35
CA VAL A 11 -11.18 -20.48 16.08
C VAL A 11 -9.75 -20.97 15.83
N TYR A 12 -9.55 -22.28 16.00
CA TYR A 12 -8.37 -22.96 15.45
C TYR A 12 -8.44 -22.84 13.92
N LEU A 13 -7.49 -22.12 13.32
CA LEU A 13 -7.29 -22.15 11.89
C LEU A 13 -6.55 -23.45 11.58
N GLU A 14 -7.22 -24.36 10.87
CA GLU A 14 -6.57 -25.51 10.23
C GLU A 14 -5.66 -25.01 9.12
N ASP A 15 -4.43 -25.54 9.08
CA ASP A 15 -3.42 -25.25 8.07
C ASP A 15 -3.86 -25.81 6.71
N ASP A 16 -4.63 -25.02 5.96
CA ASP A 16 -4.96 -25.31 4.57
C ASP A 16 -3.90 -24.68 3.67
N ASP A 17 -2.83 -25.45 3.40
CA ASP A 17 -1.71 -25.11 2.52
C ASP A 17 -2.12 -24.89 1.04
N SER A 18 -3.40 -24.99 0.70
CA SER A 18 -3.91 -24.83 -0.66
C SER A 18 -4.09 -23.36 -1.12
N VAL A 19 -3.95 -22.39 -0.22
CA VAL A 19 -4.28 -20.97 -0.52
C VAL A 19 -3.19 -20.25 -1.35
N PHE A 20 -1.99 -20.83 -1.48
CA PHE A 20 -0.84 -20.19 -2.12
C PHE A 20 -0.30 -20.87 -3.40
N ASN A 21 -1.12 -21.64 -4.12
CA ASN A 21 -0.72 -22.19 -5.43
C ASN A 21 -0.99 -21.18 -6.57
N PHE A 22 -0.15 -20.15 -6.67
CA PHE A 22 -0.16 -19.18 -7.77
C PHE A 22 0.95 -19.40 -8.81
N LEU A 23 1.70 -20.50 -8.73
CA LEU A 23 2.75 -20.82 -9.70
C LEU A 23 2.26 -21.93 -10.64
N PRO A 24 2.35 -21.76 -11.98
CA PRO A 24 2.10 -22.85 -12.90
C PRO A 24 3.20 -23.92 -12.78
N ASP A 25 2.81 -25.19 -12.83
CA ASP A 25 3.70 -26.35 -12.72
C ASP A 25 4.78 -26.32 -13.82
N GLU A 26 6.05 -26.51 -13.42
CA GLU A 26 7.15 -26.70 -14.35
C GLU A 26 7.11 -28.11 -14.94
N GLU A 27 6.50 -28.27 -16.10
CA GLU A 27 6.75 -29.43 -16.96
C GLU A 27 7.42 -29.04 -18.29
N GLY A 28 8.74 -29.28 -18.33
CA GLY A 28 9.42 -29.89 -19.48
C GLY A 28 10.05 -28.97 -20.53
N ASN A 29 11.38 -28.85 -20.52
CA ASN A 29 12.18 -29.62 -21.49
C ASN A 29 13.68 -29.70 -21.12
N THR A 30 14.17 -30.94 -21.06
CA THR A 30 15.56 -31.33 -20.85
C THR A 30 16.39 -31.25 -22.12
N ALA A 31 17.62 -30.73 -22.07
CA ALA A 31 18.69 -31.11 -23.01
C ALA A 31 20.10 -30.85 -22.44
N SER A 32 20.65 -31.91 -21.83
CA SER A 32 21.98 -32.50 -22.06
C SER A 32 23.21 -31.61 -22.26
N ASN A 33 24.09 -31.73 -21.26
CA ASN A 33 25.50 -31.37 -21.24
C ASN A 33 26.35 -32.21 -22.23
N SER A 34 27.24 -31.57 -22.99
CA SER A 34 28.42 -32.23 -23.60
C SER A 34 29.59 -31.25 -23.77
N ASN A 35 30.70 -31.59 -23.13
CA ASN A 35 31.99 -30.90 -23.14
C ASN A 35 32.67 -30.87 -24.52
N SER A 36 33.41 -29.79 -24.79
CA SER A 36 34.68 -29.89 -25.54
C SER A 36 35.58 -28.69 -25.24
N SER A 37 36.75 -29.00 -24.68
CA SER A 37 37.88 -28.10 -24.40
C SER A 37 38.68 -27.83 -25.66
N SER A 38 39.12 -26.59 -25.90
CA SER A 38 40.39 -26.28 -26.59
C SER A 38 40.84 -24.83 -26.33
N SER A 39 42.15 -24.69 -26.21
CA SER A 39 42.96 -23.59 -25.71
C SER A 39 43.26 -22.48 -26.74
N GLU A 40 43.51 -21.27 -26.19
CA GLU A 40 44.45 -20.22 -26.61
C GLU A 40 44.52 -19.75 -28.07
N SER A 41 44.27 -18.45 -28.28
CA SER A 41 45.34 -17.51 -28.70
C SER A 41 44.84 -16.07 -28.69
N ALA A 42 45.64 -15.20 -28.10
CA ALA A 42 45.46 -13.75 -28.09
C ALA A 42 45.78 -13.16 -29.47
N SER A 43 44.91 -12.28 -29.96
CA SER A 43 45.29 -11.26 -30.95
C SER A 43 44.57 -9.95 -30.64
N ALA A 44 45.31 -8.86 -30.85
CA ALA A 44 45.11 -7.54 -30.28
C ALA A 44 43.89 -6.77 -30.83
N ARG A 45 43.42 -5.85 -29.98
CA ARG A 45 42.23 -4.97 -30.11
C ARG A 45 42.27 -4.05 -31.35
N PRO A 46 41.12 -3.43 -31.69
CA PRO A 46 41.13 -1.98 -31.52
C PRO A 46 39.96 -1.47 -30.68
N LEU A 47 40.31 -0.50 -29.83
CA LEU A 47 39.38 0.41 -29.17
C LEU A 47 38.48 1.08 -30.21
N GLY A 48 37.18 1.13 -29.92
CA GLY A 48 36.23 1.88 -30.75
C GLY A 48 34.83 1.30 -30.81
N ARG A 49 34.31 0.65 -29.75
CA ARG A 49 32.86 0.55 -29.61
C ARG A 49 32.43 1.79 -28.84
N SER A 50 32.03 2.80 -29.61
CA SER A 50 31.20 3.90 -29.14
C SER A 50 30.20 3.33 -28.15
N LEU A 51 30.34 3.69 -26.87
CA LEU A 51 29.22 3.63 -25.94
C LEU A 51 28.27 4.72 -26.42
N VAL A 52 27.55 4.42 -27.50
CA VAL A 52 26.23 5.01 -27.64
C VAL A 52 25.51 4.41 -26.45
N GLU A 53 25.36 5.21 -25.39
CA GLU A 53 24.28 4.99 -24.43
C GLU A 53 23.03 4.90 -25.31
N GLU A 54 22.65 3.68 -25.68
CA GLU A 54 21.34 3.45 -26.27
C GLU A 54 20.40 3.95 -25.18
N GLU A 55 19.84 5.14 -25.38
CA GLU A 55 18.71 5.62 -24.60
C GLU A 55 17.76 4.44 -24.51
N ASP A 56 17.63 3.87 -23.31
CA ASP A 56 16.71 2.78 -23.06
C ASP A 56 15.32 3.36 -23.32
N SER A 57 14.86 3.25 -24.56
CA SER A 57 13.59 3.78 -25.03
C SER A 57 12.54 2.72 -24.76
N TRP A 58 12.03 2.75 -23.53
CA TRP A 58 11.03 1.80 -23.08
C TRP A 58 9.74 2.03 -23.87
N THR A 59 9.23 0.97 -24.49
CA THR A 59 7.99 1.03 -25.26
C THR A 59 6.90 0.22 -24.58
N TRP A 60 5.75 0.88 -24.41
CA TRP A 60 4.57 0.31 -23.78
C TRP A 60 3.54 -0.08 -24.85
N LYS A 61 3.11 -1.35 -24.84
CA LYS A 61 1.98 -1.84 -25.63
C LYS A 61 0.82 -2.13 -24.69
N TRP A 62 -0.11 -1.18 -24.56
CA TRP A 62 -1.31 -1.31 -23.72
C TRP A 62 -2.28 -2.34 -24.29
N HIS A 63 -2.96 -3.08 -23.42
CA HIS A 63 -3.97 -4.04 -23.86
C HIS A 63 -5.18 -3.34 -24.49
N PRO A 64 -5.66 -3.75 -25.68
CA PRO A 64 -6.65 -2.99 -26.45
C PRO A 64 -8.04 -2.91 -25.80
N THR A 65 -8.41 -3.90 -24.99
CA THR A 65 -9.70 -3.93 -24.27
C THR A 65 -9.62 -3.38 -22.84
N ALA A 66 -8.44 -2.92 -22.40
CA ALA A 66 -8.24 -2.54 -21.00
C ALA A 66 -8.87 -1.19 -20.62
N GLY A 67 -9.53 -1.19 -19.45
CA GLY A 67 -10.13 -0.01 -18.84
C GLY A 67 -11.41 0.49 -19.53
N LYS A 68 -12.17 -0.41 -20.15
CA LYS A 68 -13.56 -0.12 -20.55
C LYS A 68 -14.39 0.11 -19.28
N VAL A 69 -15.01 1.29 -19.17
CA VAL A 69 -15.85 1.62 -18.02
C VAL A 69 -17.11 0.75 -18.08
N LEU A 70 -17.22 -0.19 -17.14
CA LEU A 70 -18.40 -1.06 -17.01
C LEU A 70 -19.49 -0.40 -16.16
N ARG A 71 -19.08 0.36 -15.13
CA ARG A 71 -19.96 1.03 -14.17
C ARG A 71 -19.24 2.21 -13.54
N THR A 72 -19.98 3.27 -13.28
CA THR A 72 -19.52 4.40 -12.45
C THR A 72 -20.14 4.25 -11.07
N GLU A 73 -19.30 4.19 -10.04
CA GLU A 73 -19.73 4.24 -8.64
C GLU A 73 -19.16 5.48 -7.97
N LYS A 74 -19.84 5.97 -6.93
CA LYS A 74 -19.30 7.05 -6.12
C LYS A 74 -18.01 6.57 -5.47
N SER A 75 -16.92 7.32 -5.64
CA SER A 75 -15.66 6.94 -5.04
C SER A 75 -15.76 7.02 -3.51
N ILE A 76 -14.92 6.26 -2.81
CA ILE A 76 -14.80 6.38 -1.36
C ILE A 76 -14.49 7.83 -0.97
N GLN A 77 -13.75 8.57 -1.80
CA GLN A 77 -13.41 9.96 -1.62
C GLN A 77 -14.59 10.89 -1.85
N GLU A 78 -15.48 10.62 -2.79
CA GLU A 78 -16.74 11.37 -2.92
C GLU A 78 -17.64 11.14 -1.72
N ARG A 79 -17.63 9.94 -1.13
CA ARG A 79 -18.31 9.66 0.14
C ARG A 79 -17.67 10.44 1.29
N TRP A 80 -16.34 10.53 1.34
CA TRP A 80 -15.63 11.35 2.32
C TRP A 80 -15.88 12.85 2.15
N LEU A 81 -15.77 13.35 0.91
CA LEU A 81 -16.09 14.72 0.57
C LEU A 81 -17.55 15.02 0.88
N GLY A 82 -18.49 14.09 0.68
CA GLY A 82 -19.88 14.26 1.12
C GLY A 82 -20.01 14.41 2.64
N ILE A 83 -19.34 13.56 3.42
CA ILE A 83 -19.29 13.66 4.89
C ILE A 83 -18.66 14.98 5.35
N SER A 84 -17.64 15.47 4.64
CA SER A 84 -16.96 16.72 4.94
C SER A 84 -17.66 17.97 4.39
N ALA A 85 -18.42 17.87 3.29
CA ALA A 85 -19.07 18.98 2.61
C ALA A 85 -20.47 19.27 3.14
N GLU A 86 -21.15 18.30 3.77
CA GLU A 86 -22.38 18.59 4.54
C GLU A 86 -22.12 19.50 5.76
N LYS A 87 -20.85 19.78 6.08
CA LYS A 87 -20.42 20.66 7.17
C LYS A 87 -19.35 21.64 6.67
N GLU A 88 -19.78 22.67 5.96
CA GLU A 88 -18.89 23.74 5.43
C GLU A 88 -18.10 24.49 6.53
N GLU A 89 -18.48 24.36 7.82
CA GLU A 89 -17.72 24.88 8.98
C GLU A 89 -16.66 23.91 9.56
N GLU A 90 -16.59 22.65 9.09
CA GLU A 90 -15.85 21.55 9.76
C GLU A 90 -14.59 21.07 9.01
N THR A 91 -13.90 21.91 8.25
CA THR A 91 -12.65 21.53 7.54
C THR A 91 -11.59 20.88 8.44
N TYR A 92 -11.62 21.16 9.75
CA TYR A 92 -10.69 20.62 10.75
C TYR A 92 -11.36 19.77 11.83
N SER A 93 -12.64 19.39 11.69
CA SER A 93 -13.31 18.52 12.65
C SER A 93 -12.55 17.19 12.83
N PRO A 94 -12.37 16.68 14.06
CA PRO A 94 -12.97 17.10 15.33
C PRO A 94 -12.21 18.21 16.09
N PHE A 95 -11.22 18.85 15.47
CA PHE A 95 -10.47 19.95 16.06
C PHE A 95 -11.25 21.27 15.96
N SER A 96 -11.11 22.11 16.98
CA SER A 96 -11.80 23.40 17.06
C SER A 96 -11.19 24.45 16.14
N SER A 97 -9.95 24.25 15.70
CA SER A 97 -9.23 25.18 14.82
C SER A 97 -8.17 24.47 14.00
N ARG A 98 -7.77 25.12 12.90
CA ARG A 98 -6.61 24.71 12.09
C ARG A 98 -5.34 24.58 12.92
N LEU A 99 -5.11 25.53 13.82
CA LEU A 99 -3.91 25.56 14.67
C LEU A 99 -3.87 24.33 15.58
N GLU A 100 -5.00 23.99 16.20
CA GLU A 100 -5.13 22.80 17.04
C GLU A 100 -4.82 21.51 16.25
N TRP A 101 -5.30 21.42 15.01
CA TRP A 101 -5.00 20.30 14.10
C TRP A 101 -3.51 20.25 13.72
N GLU A 102 -2.88 21.38 13.37
CA GLU A 102 -1.47 21.44 12.98
C GLU A 102 -0.54 21.01 14.13
N ILE A 103 -0.82 21.45 15.36
CA ILE A 103 -0.07 21.03 16.55
C ILE A 103 -0.24 19.53 16.80
N SER A 104 -1.47 19.04 16.72
CA SER A 104 -1.76 17.61 16.93
C SER A 104 -1.07 16.75 15.87
N GLN A 105 -1.14 17.17 14.60
CA GLN A 105 -0.47 16.50 13.49
C GLN A 105 1.05 16.50 13.68
N TRP A 106 1.64 17.63 14.06
CA TRP A 106 3.08 17.73 14.34
C TRP A 106 3.47 16.77 15.47
N ALA A 107 2.74 16.78 16.59
CA ALA A 107 3.04 15.92 17.74
C ALA A 107 3.01 14.43 17.39
N VAL A 108 2.02 14.01 16.59
CA VAL A 108 1.91 12.62 16.10
C VAL A 108 3.03 12.27 15.13
N ARG A 109 3.34 13.16 14.17
CA ARG A 109 4.37 12.93 13.14
C ARG A 109 5.77 12.81 13.76
N GLU A 110 6.09 13.67 14.71
CA GLU A 110 7.36 13.66 15.45
C GLU A 110 7.42 12.59 16.56
N ARG A 111 6.35 11.80 16.75
CA ARG A 111 6.23 10.77 17.79
C ARG A 111 6.56 11.31 19.19
N VAL A 112 6.09 12.51 19.50
CA VAL A 112 6.33 13.15 20.79
C VAL A 112 5.72 12.30 21.91
N THR A 113 6.52 12.03 22.95
CA THR A 113 6.01 11.26 24.10
C THR A 113 4.90 12.02 24.82
N GLN A 114 3.87 11.31 25.27
CA GLN A 114 2.72 11.90 25.98
C GLN A 114 3.17 12.77 27.16
N SER A 115 4.16 12.30 27.93
CA SER A 115 4.72 13.02 29.07
C SER A 115 5.44 14.31 28.69
N SER A 116 6.09 14.38 27.53
CA SER A 116 6.74 15.60 27.05
C SER A 116 5.73 16.61 26.54
N PHE A 117 4.71 16.14 25.81
CA PHE A 117 3.62 16.99 25.37
C PHE A 117 2.82 17.56 26.54
N ASP A 118 2.56 16.75 27.58
CA ASP A 118 1.90 17.21 28.81
C ASP A 118 2.74 18.27 29.54
N ARG A 119 4.06 18.13 29.58
CA ARG A 119 4.95 19.16 30.15
C ARG A 119 4.90 20.47 29.36
N LEU A 120 4.84 20.39 28.02
CA LEU A 120 4.68 21.55 27.15
C LEU A 120 3.35 22.28 27.43
N LEU A 121 2.24 21.54 27.52
CA LEU A 121 0.91 22.10 27.77
C LEU A 121 0.75 22.65 29.20
N LYS A 122 1.58 22.23 30.15
CA LYS A 122 1.63 22.79 31.51
C LYS A 122 2.30 24.15 31.61
N ILE A 123 3.00 24.61 30.57
CA ILE A 123 3.60 25.96 30.55
C ILE A 123 2.45 26.99 30.52
N PRO A 124 2.30 27.88 31.53
CA PRO A 124 1.12 28.75 31.66
C PRO A 124 0.86 29.61 30.40
N GLN A 125 1.92 30.20 29.85
CA GLN A 125 1.86 31.04 28.65
C GLN A 125 1.42 30.26 27.41
N MET A 126 1.75 28.96 27.34
CA MET A 126 1.38 28.08 26.23
C MET A 126 -0.12 27.80 26.26
N LYS A 127 -0.64 27.50 27.46
CA LYS A 127 -2.07 27.28 27.70
C LYS A 127 -2.93 28.52 27.49
N GLU A 128 -2.41 29.71 27.80
CA GLU A 128 -3.13 30.98 27.61
C GLU A 128 -3.12 31.47 26.16
N LYS A 129 -2.02 31.26 25.42
CA LYS A 129 -1.88 31.76 24.05
C LYS A 129 -2.40 30.82 22.98
N LEU A 130 -2.50 29.53 23.26
CA LEU A 130 -3.01 28.55 22.30
C LEU A 130 -4.47 28.21 22.63
N PRO A 131 -5.41 28.47 21.71
CA PRO A 131 -6.82 28.11 21.90
C PRO A 131 -7.03 26.60 21.67
N LEU A 132 -6.40 25.77 22.50
CA LEU A 132 -6.55 24.31 22.46
C LEU A 132 -7.79 23.90 23.26
N SER A 133 -8.56 22.97 22.71
CA SER A 133 -9.69 22.36 23.41
C SER A 133 -9.25 21.18 24.31
N PHE A 134 -8.06 20.65 24.08
CA PHE A 134 -7.43 19.62 24.92
C PHE A 134 -6.39 20.23 25.87
N ASN A 135 -6.18 19.58 27.01
CA ASN A 135 -5.26 20.05 28.06
C ASN A 135 -4.11 19.06 28.35
N ASN A 136 -4.11 17.90 27.69
CA ASN A 136 -3.10 16.86 27.81
C ASN A 136 -3.04 16.03 26.52
N ALA A 137 -1.99 15.23 26.38
CA ALA A 137 -1.81 14.34 25.23
C ALA A 137 -2.97 13.35 25.08
N ARG A 138 -3.51 12.84 26.19
CA ARG A 138 -4.62 11.87 26.15
C ARG A 138 -5.87 12.45 25.49
N SER A 139 -6.26 13.68 25.84
CA SER A 139 -7.42 14.36 25.25
C SER A 139 -7.17 14.75 23.78
N MET A 140 -5.93 15.06 23.41
CA MET A 140 -5.54 15.21 22.01
C MET A 140 -5.71 13.88 21.25
N TYR A 141 -5.20 12.75 21.78
CA TYR A 141 -5.35 11.44 21.14
C TYR A 141 -6.81 11.00 21.03
N ASN A 142 -7.64 11.28 22.03
CA ASN A 142 -9.09 11.02 21.95
C ASN A 142 -9.77 11.78 20.80
N LYS A 143 -9.26 12.95 20.40
CA LYS A 143 -9.73 13.66 19.20
C LYS A 143 -9.19 13.01 17.93
N VAL A 144 -7.93 12.60 17.91
CA VAL A 144 -7.35 11.86 16.79
C VAL A 144 -8.14 10.57 16.52
N ASP A 145 -8.56 9.86 17.57
CA ASP A 145 -9.35 8.63 17.46
C ASP A 145 -10.78 8.86 16.95
N GLN A 146 -11.29 10.10 16.99
CA GLN A 146 -12.58 10.47 16.38
C GLN A 146 -12.44 10.76 14.88
N LEU A 147 -11.21 10.87 14.35
CA LEU A 147 -11.03 11.02 12.91
C LEU A 147 -11.54 9.76 12.22
N PRO A 148 -12.35 9.94 11.17
CA PRO A 148 -13.01 8.79 10.57
C PRO A 148 -12.00 7.97 9.75
N GLU A 149 -12.15 6.65 9.81
CA GLU A 149 -11.20 5.70 9.24
C GLU A 149 -11.25 5.70 7.71
N ARG A 150 -10.25 6.29 7.05
CA ARG A 150 -10.23 6.44 5.58
C ARG A 150 -10.09 5.14 4.78
N CYS A 151 -9.46 4.13 5.37
CA CYS A 151 -9.06 2.90 4.67
C CYS A 151 -9.66 1.63 5.28
N GLY A 152 -10.91 1.72 5.74
CA GLY A 152 -11.57 0.65 6.47
C GLY A 152 -11.09 0.52 7.92
N ARG A 153 -11.76 -0.35 8.66
CA ARG A 153 -11.55 -0.53 10.10
C ARG A 153 -10.30 -1.33 10.42
N TRP A 154 -9.55 -0.86 11.40
CA TRP A 154 -8.47 -1.65 11.98
C TRP A 154 -9.02 -2.69 12.97
N PHE A 155 -8.53 -3.92 12.82
CA PHE A 155 -8.73 -5.01 13.75
C PHE A 155 -7.42 -5.28 14.47
N THR A 156 -7.52 -5.70 15.73
CA THR A 156 -6.39 -6.11 16.56
C THR A 156 -6.66 -7.52 17.06
N LYS A 157 -5.70 -8.42 16.85
CA LYS A 157 -5.71 -9.78 17.39
C LYS A 157 -4.42 -10.03 18.17
N GLN A 158 -4.55 -10.73 19.29
CA GLN A 158 -3.41 -11.29 20.00
C GLN A 158 -3.17 -12.70 19.46
N LEU A 159 -1.94 -12.98 19.06
CA LEU A 159 -1.48 -14.30 18.66
C LEU A 159 -0.54 -14.84 19.74
N SER A 160 -0.67 -16.12 20.06
CA SER A 160 0.30 -16.86 20.87
C SER A 160 0.72 -18.10 20.10
N PHE A 161 1.98 -18.49 20.24
CA PHE A 161 2.53 -19.65 19.55
C PHE A 161 2.77 -20.80 20.54
N LYS A 162 2.60 -22.03 20.09
CA LYS A 162 2.69 -23.23 20.96
C LYS A 162 4.10 -23.44 21.54
N ASP A 163 5.13 -23.02 20.81
CA ASP A 163 6.53 -23.06 21.23
C ASP A 163 6.87 -21.97 22.25
N ARG A 164 6.06 -20.90 22.35
CA ARG A 164 6.22 -19.79 23.29
C ARG A 164 4.86 -19.36 23.88
N PRO A 165 4.28 -20.16 24.78
CA PRO A 165 2.96 -19.89 25.33
C PRO A 165 2.91 -18.62 26.19
N ASP A 166 4.06 -18.17 26.70
CA ASP A 166 4.16 -16.98 27.55
C ASP A 166 4.34 -15.67 26.73
N GLU A 167 4.47 -15.77 25.41
CA GLU A 167 4.62 -14.62 24.51
C GLU A 167 3.33 -14.35 23.74
N GLU A 168 2.79 -13.13 23.89
CA GLU A 168 1.68 -12.64 23.08
C GLU A 168 2.16 -11.61 22.05
N PHE A 169 1.71 -11.78 20.80
CA PHE A 169 2.01 -10.90 19.68
C PHE A 169 0.76 -10.15 19.24
N THR A 170 0.81 -8.82 19.28
CA THR A 170 -0.27 -7.98 18.77
C THR A 170 -0.17 -7.82 17.26
N VAL A 171 -1.13 -8.38 16.53
CA VAL A 171 -1.28 -8.19 15.09
C VAL A 171 -2.42 -7.21 14.82
N ARG A 172 -2.13 -6.17 14.05
CA ARG A 172 -3.13 -5.22 13.55
C ARG A 172 -3.31 -5.45 12.05
N TYR A 173 -4.55 -5.68 11.63
CA TYR A 173 -4.89 -5.92 10.23
C TYR A 173 -6.20 -5.22 9.84
N ARG A 174 -6.51 -5.16 8.56
CA ARG A 174 -7.73 -4.56 8.00
C ARG A 174 -8.18 -5.32 6.76
N ASP A 175 -9.41 -5.12 6.35
CA ASP A 175 -9.92 -5.68 5.09
C ASP A 175 -9.10 -5.12 3.91
N PRO A 176 -8.39 -5.98 3.13
CA PRO A 176 -7.61 -5.53 1.99
C PRO A 176 -8.46 -4.87 0.91
N VAL A 177 -9.72 -5.28 0.74
CA VAL A 177 -10.62 -4.72 -0.28
C VAL A 177 -10.95 -3.27 0.04
N GLU A 178 -11.31 -2.97 1.30
CA GLU A 178 -11.59 -1.60 1.74
C GLU A 178 -10.32 -0.72 1.70
N ALA A 179 -9.17 -1.30 2.01
CA ALA A 179 -7.88 -0.62 1.88
C ALA A 179 -7.57 -0.23 0.42
N ILE A 180 -7.75 -1.17 -0.52
CA ILE A 180 -7.52 -0.93 -1.95
C ILE A 180 -8.50 0.12 -2.50
N LYS A 181 -9.79 0.00 -2.20
CA LYS A 181 -10.79 0.99 -2.63
C LYS A 181 -10.44 2.40 -2.14
N ALA A 182 -9.95 2.51 -0.90
CA ALA A 182 -9.56 3.80 -0.34
C ALA A 182 -8.31 4.38 -1.02
N LEU A 183 -7.31 3.55 -1.35
CA LEU A 183 -6.15 3.98 -2.13
C LEU A 183 -6.57 4.43 -3.54
N TRP A 184 -7.46 3.67 -4.19
CA TRP A 184 -7.87 3.92 -5.56
C TRP A 184 -8.66 5.20 -5.77
N GLY A 185 -9.46 5.61 -4.81
CA GLY A 185 -10.17 6.86 -4.98
C GLY A 185 -9.35 8.09 -4.56
N ASP A 186 -8.11 7.96 -4.05
CA ASP A 186 -7.33 9.10 -3.56
C ASP A 186 -6.75 9.87 -4.76
N PRO A 187 -7.19 11.12 -5.02
CA PRO A 187 -6.71 11.89 -6.16
C PRO A 187 -5.20 12.15 -6.10
N ALA A 188 -4.61 12.15 -4.89
CA ALA A 188 -3.17 12.31 -4.72
C ALA A 188 -2.39 11.14 -5.33
N LEU A 189 -2.97 9.93 -5.34
CA LEU A 189 -2.37 8.72 -5.87
C LEU A 189 -2.77 8.44 -7.33
N ALA A 190 -3.74 9.17 -7.88
CA ALA A 190 -4.30 8.90 -9.21
C ALA A 190 -3.25 8.90 -10.35
N LYS A 191 -2.13 9.62 -10.20
CA LYS A 191 -1.05 9.66 -11.19
C LYS A 191 -0.17 8.41 -11.17
N ASP A 192 -0.09 7.73 -10.03
CA ASP A 192 0.77 6.56 -9.81
C ASP A 192 0.00 5.24 -9.99
N LEU A 193 -1.34 5.31 -10.06
CA LEU A 193 -2.21 4.15 -10.22
C LEU A 193 -2.32 3.72 -11.69
N VAL A 194 -1.83 2.52 -11.99
CA VAL A 194 -2.00 1.87 -13.30
C VAL A 194 -3.08 0.79 -13.19
N TYR A 195 -4.19 0.99 -13.92
CA TYR A 195 -5.35 0.10 -13.91
C TYR A 195 -5.55 -0.67 -15.23
N LYS A 196 -4.54 -0.63 -16.11
CA LYS A 196 -4.57 -1.31 -17.41
C LYS A 196 -3.35 -2.22 -17.53
N PRO A 197 -3.52 -3.48 -17.95
CA PRO A 197 -2.37 -4.27 -18.37
C PRO A 197 -1.65 -3.63 -19.55
N ALA A 198 -0.33 -3.74 -19.53
CA ALA A 198 0.52 -3.44 -20.67
C ALA A 198 1.56 -4.53 -20.86
N LYS A 199 2.21 -4.50 -22.01
CA LYS A 199 3.45 -5.23 -22.28
C LYS A 199 4.56 -4.20 -22.44
N LEU A 200 5.67 -4.40 -21.73
CA LEU A 200 6.81 -3.51 -21.74
C LEU A 200 7.96 -4.12 -22.56
N PHE A 201 8.56 -3.33 -23.44
CA PHE A 201 9.66 -3.76 -24.30
C PHE A 201 10.79 -2.74 -24.31
N ARG A 202 12.03 -3.22 -24.49
CA ARG A 202 13.22 -2.36 -24.60
C ARG A 202 13.24 -1.53 -25.89
N LYS A 203 12.60 -2.02 -26.97
CA LYS A 203 12.52 -1.35 -28.28
C LYS A 203 11.17 -1.62 -28.95
N PRO A 204 10.70 -0.76 -29.89
CA PRO A 204 9.38 -0.85 -30.53
C PRO A 204 9.08 -2.20 -31.22
N ASP A 205 10.12 -2.86 -31.76
CA ASP A 205 10.03 -4.06 -32.60
C ASP A 205 10.57 -5.33 -31.95
N CYS A 206 10.74 -5.31 -30.63
CA CYS A 206 11.12 -6.49 -29.86
C CYS A 206 10.07 -7.61 -29.97
N LYS A 207 10.55 -8.86 -29.98
CA LYS A 207 9.69 -10.04 -29.94
C LYS A 207 9.07 -10.20 -28.55
N GLU A 208 8.03 -11.02 -28.45
CA GLU A 208 7.39 -11.33 -27.16
C GLU A 208 8.38 -11.94 -26.15
N GLU A 209 9.41 -12.66 -26.63
CA GLU A 209 10.50 -13.24 -25.85
C GLU A 209 11.41 -12.18 -25.19
N ASP A 210 11.50 -10.98 -25.78
CA ASP A 210 12.32 -9.86 -25.27
C ASP A 210 11.52 -8.93 -24.34
N ARG A 211 10.34 -9.38 -23.88
CA ARG A 211 9.46 -8.61 -23.01
C ARG A 211 10.08 -8.45 -21.63
N ILE A 212 9.92 -7.25 -21.07
CA ILE A 212 10.35 -6.91 -19.72
C ILE A 212 9.16 -7.08 -18.77
N TYR A 213 9.41 -7.79 -17.67
CA TYR A 213 8.48 -7.91 -16.55
C TYR A 213 9.06 -7.13 -15.37
N SER A 214 8.45 -6.00 -15.04
CA SER A 214 8.89 -5.13 -13.93
C SER A 214 7.82 -4.97 -12.86
N GLU A 215 6.54 -4.94 -13.27
CA GLU A 215 5.39 -4.69 -12.41
C GLU A 215 4.29 -5.71 -12.67
N MET A 216 3.36 -5.91 -11.72
CA MET A 216 2.22 -6.84 -11.90
C MET A 216 1.41 -6.57 -13.17
N TRP A 217 1.19 -5.29 -13.51
CA TRP A 217 0.44 -4.87 -14.69
C TRP A 217 1.21 -5.07 -16.01
N THR A 218 2.51 -5.40 -15.93
CA THR A 218 3.33 -5.85 -17.07
C THR A 218 3.37 -7.37 -17.21
N GLY A 219 2.76 -8.11 -16.28
CA GLY A 219 2.71 -9.57 -16.28
C GLY A 219 1.71 -10.17 -17.27
N ASN A 220 1.85 -11.47 -17.53
CA ASN A 220 0.91 -12.22 -18.37
C ASN A 220 -0.46 -12.35 -17.70
N PHE A 221 -0.48 -12.64 -16.39
CA PHE A 221 -1.70 -12.84 -15.62
C PHE A 221 -2.74 -11.72 -15.79
N TRP A 222 -2.35 -10.44 -15.67
CA TRP A 222 -3.28 -9.32 -15.87
C TRP A 222 -3.75 -9.17 -17.32
N ASN A 223 -2.88 -9.45 -18.30
CA ASN A 223 -3.28 -9.42 -19.71
C ASN A 223 -4.31 -10.53 -20.01
N GLU A 224 -4.07 -11.76 -19.53
CA GLU A 224 -4.97 -12.89 -19.71
C GLU A 224 -6.30 -12.70 -18.99
N THR A 225 -6.26 -12.25 -17.72
CA THR A 225 -7.47 -11.95 -16.93
C THR A 225 -8.35 -10.90 -17.62
N GLN A 226 -7.73 -9.89 -18.25
CA GLN A 226 -8.44 -8.85 -19.00
C GLN A 226 -9.15 -9.39 -20.25
N VAL A 227 -8.63 -10.45 -20.87
CA VAL A 227 -9.29 -11.14 -21.99
C VAL A 227 -10.50 -11.93 -21.50
N CYS A 228 -10.42 -12.57 -20.34
CA CYS A 228 -11.54 -13.32 -19.74
C CYS A 228 -12.71 -12.43 -19.28
N LEU A 229 -12.47 -11.14 -19.06
CA LEU A 229 -13.48 -10.17 -18.63
C LEU A 229 -14.14 -9.39 -19.78
N GLY A 230 -13.65 -9.54 -21.02
CA GLY A 230 -14.14 -8.83 -22.21
C GLY A 230 -15.19 -9.62 -22.99
#